data_AF-A0A554PIC0-F1
#
_entry.id   AF-A0A554PIC0-F1
#
_cell.length_a   1.000
_cell.length_b   1.000
_cell.length_c   1.000
_cell.angle_alpha   90.00
_cell.angle_beta   90.00
_cell.angle_gamma   90.00
#
_symmetry.space_group_name_H-M   'P 1'
#
loop_
_entity.id
_entity.type
_entity.pdbx_description
1 polymer ?
#
loop_
_entity_poly.entity_id
_entity_poly.type
_entity_poly.pdbx_seq_one_letter_code
_entity_poly.pdbx_strand_id
1 'polypeptide(L)' 'MSEQDNKADSHLLDKFVLRMPDGLRPSINTQAKANHRSMNGEMIFRLERSLQFEELYNNQRRLNAILLQRIEELEARTC' A
#
# COMPACT_ATOMS: atom_id res chain seq x y z
N MET A 1 -31.55 -11.47 -1.24
CA MET A 1 -30.37 -10.71 -1.70
C MET A 1 -30.12 -9.59 -0.70
N SER A 2 -29.32 -9.86 0.33
CA SER A 2 -28.78 -8.84 1.22
C SER A 2 -27.61 -9.50 1.93
N GLU A 3 -26.44 -9.40 1.32
CA GLU A 3 -25.15 -9.73 1.92
C GLU A 3 -25.01 -8.85 3.15
N GLN A 4 -25.27 -9.45 4.32
CA GLN A 4 -25.03 -8.81 5.60
C GLN A 4 -23.52 -8.70 5.77
N ASP A 5 -23.03 -7.47 5.76
CA ASP A 5 -21.68 -7.10 6.19
C ASP A 5 -21.35 -7.83 7.49
N ASN A 6 -20.48 -8.83 7.40
CA ASN A 6 -19.86 -9.48 8.54
C ASN A 6 -18.85 -8.49 9.14
N LYS A 7 -19.37 -7.47 9.82
CA LYS A 7 -18.57 -6.49 10.53
C LYS A 7 -18.01 -7.18 11.77
N ALA A 8 -16.85 -7.81 11.60
CA ALA A 8 -16.10 -8.38 12.71
C ALA A 8 -16.03 -7.33 13.83
N ASP A 9 -16.38 -7.75 15.05
CA ASP A 9 -16.36 -6.87 16.20
C ASP A 9 -14.96 -6.22 16.31
N SER A 10 -14.92 -4.89 16.31
CA SER A 10 -13.66 -4.14 16.39
C SER A 10 -12.87 -4.49 17.67
N HIS A 11 -13.52 -5.09 18.67
CA HIS A 11 -12.88 -5.59 19.87
C HIS A 11 -12.10 -6.89 19.68
N LEU A 12 -12.43 -7.67 18.64
CA LEU A 12 -11.76 -8.92 18.27
C LEU A 12 -10.57 -8.70 17.33
N LEU A 13 -10.43 -7.50 16.78
CA LEU A 13 -9.33 -7.14 15.88
C LEU A 13 -8.03 -6.90 16.66
N ASP A 14 -6.91 -7.28 16.05
CA ASP A 14 -5.58 -7.05 16.61
C ASP A 14 -5.29 -5.53 16.73
N LYS A 15 -4.67 -5.14 17.84
CA LYS A 15 -4.48 -3.73 18.23
C LYS A 15 -3.00 -3.41 18.30
N PHE A 16 -2.57 -2.49 17.43
CA PHE A 16 -1.20 -2.00 17.42
C PHE A 16 -1.13 -0.56 17.96
N VAL A 17 -0.41 -0.36 19.07
CA VAL A 17 -0.25 0.97 19.70
C VAL A 17 1.02 1.64 19.19
N LEU A 18 0.85 2.75 18.47
CA LEU A 18 1.94 3.54 17.91
C LEU A 18 2.27 4.77 18.77
N ARG A 19 3.56 5.00 19.01
CA ARG A 19 4.06 6.28 19.53
C ARG A 19 4.39 7.17 18.33
N MET A 20 3.59 8.21 18.14
CA MET A 20 3.76 9.15 17.03
C MET A 20 4.57 10.37 17.49
N PRO A 21 5.45 10.91 16.64
CA PRO A 21 6.07 12.20 16.88
C PRO A 21 5.04 13.32 16.85
N ASP A 22 5.39 14.46 17.46
CA ASP A 22 4.53 15.63 17.51
C ASP A 22 4.14 16.10 16.11
N GLY A 23 2.89 16.54 15.97
CA GLY A 23 2.33 17.00 14.69
C GLY A 23 1.90 15.89 13.71
N LEU A 24 2.32 14.64 13.89
CA LEU A 24 1.92 13.57 12.96
C LEU A 24 0.45 13.15 13.13
N ARG A 25 -0.01 12.98 14.38
CA ARG A 25 -1.41 12.66 14.68
C ARG A 25 -2.41 13.67 14.11
N PRO A 26 -2.25 14.99 14.30
CA PRO A 26 -3.17 15.96 13.69
C PRO A 26 -3.09 15.97 12.16
N SER A 27 -1.91 15.75 11.58
CA SER A 27 -1.76 15.63 10.11
C SER A 27 -2.59 14.49 9.53
N ILE A 28 -2.50 13.29 10.13
CA ILE A 28 -3.28 12.12 9.71
C ILE A 28 -4.78 12.38 9.92
N ASN A 29 -5.17 13.04 11.01
CA ASN A 29 -6.57 13.38 11.25
C ASN A 29 -7.17 14.26 10.16
N THR A 30 -6.41 15.27 9.72
CA THR A 30 -6.84 16.19 8.65
C THR A 30 -7.02 15.45 7.33
N GLN A 31 -6.09 14.55 6.99
CA GLN A 31 -6.18 13.74 5.77
C GLN A 31 -7.35 12.74 5.84
N ALA A 32 -7.54 12.08 6.98
CA ALA A 32 -8.66 11.16 7.18
C ALA A 32 -10.01 11.87 6.97
N LYS A 33 -10.16 13.08 7.53
CA LYS A 33 -11.35 13.92 7.33
C LYS A 33 -11.55 14.31 5.87
N ALA A 34 -10.49 14.73 5.18
CA ALA A 34 -10.54 15.07 3.75
C ALA A 34 -10.94 13.87 2.88
N ASN A 35 -10.54 12.65 3.28
CA ASN A 35 -10.85 11.41 2.58
C ASN A 35 -12.14 10.73 3.06
N HIS A 36 -12.94 11.37 3.93
CA HIS A 36 -14.15 10.81 4.52
C HIS A 36 -13.95 9.46 5.23
N ARG A 37 -12.79 9.28 5.90
CA ARG A 37 -12.41 8.07 6.62
C ARG A 37 -12.14 8.34 8.09
N SER A 38 -12.24 7.30 8.92
CA SER A 38 -11.72 7.37 10.29
C SER A 38 -10.19 7.42 10.26
N MET A 39 -9.57 7.94 11.33
CA MET A 39 -8.10 7.94 11.46
C MET A 39 -7.52 6.54 11.31
N ASN A 40 -8.18 5.52 11.88
CA ASN A 40 -7.78 4.12 11.72
C ASN A 40 -7.90 3.65 10.27
N GLY A 41 -9.01 3.99 9.60
CA GLY A 41 -9.21 3.65 8.19
C GLY A 41 -8.19 4.29 7.26
N GLU A 42 -7.79 5.54 7.53
CA GLU A 42 -6.73 6.21 6.77
C GLU A 42 -5.36 5.56 7.01
N MET A 43 -5.06 5.17 8.27
CA MET A 43 -3.83 4.46 8.60
C MET A 43 -3.74 3.11 7.88
N ILE A 44 -4.80 2.30 7.95
CA ILE A 44 -4.87 1.00 7.26
C ILE A 44 -4.70 1.20 5.76
N PHE A 45 -5.45 2.12 5.17
CA PHE A 45 -5.37 2.39 3.73
C PHE A 45 -3.96 2.78 3.29
N ARG A 46 -3.25 3.62 4.06
CA ARG A 46 -1.87 4.01 3.75
C ARG A 46 -0.90 2.85 3.85
N LEU A 47 -1.06 1.98 4.85
CA LEU A 47 -0.23 0.79 5.02
C LEU A 47 -0.43 -0.20 3.87
N GLU A 48 -1.68 -0.53 3.55
CA GLU A 48 -2.03 -1.41 2.43
C GLU A 48 -1.47 -0.88 1.11
N ARG A 49 -1.67 0.42 0.84
CA ARG A 49 -1.16 1.07 -0.36
C ARG A 49 0.36 1.06 -0.42
N SER A 50 1.05 1.23 0.71
CA SER A 50 2.51 1.18 0.77
C SER A 50 3.03 -0.22 0.40
N LEU A 51 2.41 -1.28 0.93
CA LEU A 51 2.78 -2.66 0.63
C LEU A 51 2.51 -3.01 -0.83
N GLN A 52 1.35 -2.62 -1.36
CA GLN A 52 1.01 -2.80 -2.77
C GLN A 52 1.99 -2.07 -3.70
N PHE A 53 2.38 -0.84 -3.36
CA PHE A 53 3.37 -0.11 -4.16
C PHE A 53 4.75 -0.75 -4.12
N GLU A 54 5.18 -1.29 -2.98
CA GLU A 54 6.43 -2.03 -2.89
C GLU A 54 6.41 -3.27 -3.79
N GLU A 55 5.32 -4.04 -3.79
CA GLU A 55 5.14 -5.19 -4.67
C GLU A 55 5.16 -4.80 -6.15
N LEU A 56 4.38 -3.78 -6.54
CA LEU A 56 4.33 -3.28 -7.91
C LEU A 56 5.71 -2.78 -8.37
N TYR A 57 6.45 -2.08 -7.51
CA TYR A 57 7.79 -1.60 -7.81
C TYR A 57 8.77 -2.76 -8.01
N ASN A 58 8.72 -3.78 -7.15
CA ASN A 58 9.56 -4.97 -7.28
C ASN A 58 9.25 -5.74 -8.57
N ASN A 59 7.96 -5.88 -8.91
CA ASN A 59 7.53 -6.50 -10.16
C ASN A 59 8.01 -5.72 -11.38
N GLN A 60 7.85 -4.39 -11.36
CA GLN A 60 8.32 -3.51 -12.42
C GLN A 60 9.84 -3.60 -12.59
N ARG A 61 10.59 -3.59 -11.49
CA ARG A 61 12.06 -3.74 -11.51
C ARG A 61 12.48 -5.07 -12.13
N ARG A 62 11.79 -6.16 -11.79
CA ARG A 62 12.03 -7.49 -12.38
C ARG A 62 11.76 -7.51 -13.88
N LEU A 63 10.63 -6.96 -14.31
CA LEU A 63 10.29 -6.87 -15.74
C LEU A 63 11.32 -6.04 -16.50
N ASN A 64 11.72 -4.89 -15.96
CA ASN A 64 12.76 -4.05 -16.57
C ASN A 64 14.08 -4.80 -16.71
N ALA A 65 14.52 -5.56 -15.70
CA ALA A 65 15.74 -6.37 -15.79
C ALA A 65 15.66 -7.42 -16.89
N ILE A 66 14.52 -8.11 -17.02
CA ILE A 66 14.30 -9.12 -18.08
C ILE A 66 14.31 -8.45 -19.46
N LEU A 67 13.64 -7.31 -19.60
CA LEU A 67 13.59 -6.59 -20.87
C LEU A 67 14.98 -6.11 -21.30
N LEU A 68 15.78 -5.57 -20.37
CA LEU A 68 17.15 -5.16 -20.64
C LEU A 68 18.01 -6.35 -21.10
N GLN A 69 17.93 -7.49 -20.41
CA GLN A 69 18.65 -8.70 -20.84
C GLN A 69 18.25 -9.13 -22.26
N ARG A 70 16.95 -9.10 -22.60
CA ARG A 70 16.48 -9.46 -23.93
C ARG A 70 16.92 -8.49 -25.01
N ILE A 71 17.01 -7.20 -24.69
CA ILE A 71 17.53 -6.18 -25.60
C ILE A 71 19.00 -6.50 -25.90
N GLU A 72 19.82 -6.72 -24.87
CA GLU A 72 21.23 -7.09 -25.04
C GLU A 72 21.40 -8.37 -25.90
N GLU A 73 20.60 -9.40 -25.64
CA GLU A 73 20.62 -10.64 -26.42
C GLU A 73 20.24 -10.44 -27.90
N LEU A 74 19.30 -9.54 -28.20
CA LEU A 74 18.87 -9.23 -29.56
C LEU A 74 19.91 -8.38 -30.29
N GLU A 75 20.45 -7.36 -29.62
CA GLU A 75 21.50 -6.50 -30.16
C GLU A 75 22.73 -7.34 -30.56
N ALA A 76 23.14 -8.29 -29.70
CA ALA A 76 24.27 -9.18 -29.98
C ALA A 76 24.06 -10.12 -31.18
N ARG A 77 22.82 -10.41 -31.58
CA ARG A 77 22.49 -11.24 -32.76
C ARG A 77 22.45 -10.46 -34.06
N THR A 78 22.33 -9.14 -33.97
CA THR A 78 22.17 -8.24 -35.12
C THR A 78 23.52 -7.68 -35.60
N CYS A 79 24.59 -7.94 -34.83
CA CYS A 79 26.00 -7.75 -35.22
C CYS A 79 26.58 -9.03 -35.82
#